data_AF-A0A8J4SUT9-F1
#
_entry.id   AF-A0A8J4SUT9-F1
#
_cell.length_a   1.000
_cell.length_b   1.000
_cell.length_c   1.000
_cell.angle_alpha   90.00
_cell.angle_beta   90.00
_cell.angle_gamma   90.00
#
_symmetry.space_group_name_H-M   'P 1'
#
loop_
_entity.id
_entity.type
_entity.pdbx_description
1 polymer ?
#
loop_
_entity_poly.entity_id
_entity_poly.type
_entity_poly.pdbx_seq_one_letter_code
_entity_poly.pdbx_strand_id
1 'polypeptide(L)'
;MALDLIAFRLSQLENVVLGDRLKEITPSELRKSIFDHLVVTHKAVAAAEKRVTISKMLARITEIQKYMDPHFIDVDLMSTRAKTSIILMEKEKLEKTSSALENIRTLAALLNHPAFSELSSLRKRLNTLNLKHMEQKEKSAQLITSSQNLLDTYYNLEFRTVYVSQEICFQAKDVVCGGCLPFVSLVA
;
A
#
# COMPACT_ATOMS: atom_id res chain seq x y z
N MET A 1 28.57 -0.32 -19.18
CA MET A 1 28.19 -1.15 -18.01
C MET A 1 27.47 -2.44 -18.37
N ALA A 2 26.34 -2.42 -19.09
CA ALA A 2 25.65 -3.68 -19.46
C ALA A 2 26.43 -4.54 -20.48
N LEU A 3 27.07 -3.91 -21.47
CA LEU A 3 27.92 -4.58 -22.46
C LEU A 3 29.18 -5.20 -21.82
N ASP A 4 29.78 -4.52 -20.84
CA ASP A 4 30.97 -4.99 -20.13
C ASP A 4 30.67 -6.24 -19.29
N LEU A 5 29.49 -6.29 -18.67
CA LEU A 5 29.02 -7.47 -17.94
C LEU A 5 28.83 -8.69 -18.87
N ILE A 6 28.29 -8.46 -20.06
CA ILE A 6 28.09 -9.52 -21.06
C ILE A 6 29.44 -10.01 -21.59
N ALA A 7 30.36 -9.10 -21.91
CA ALA A 7 31.71 -9.46 -22.36
C ALA A 7 32.47 -10.27 -21.29
N PHE A 8 32.35 -9.89 -20.02
CA PHE A 8 32.94 -10.64 -18.90
C PHE A 8 32.35 -12.05 -18.77
N ARG A 9 31.02 -12.20 -18.89
CA ARG A 9 30.37 -13.51 -18.86
C ARG A 9 30.72 -14.37 -20.08
N LEU A 10 30.85 -13.75 -21.25
CA LEU A 10 31.28 -14.43 -22.48
C LEU A 10 32.71 -14.96 -22.31
N SER A 11 33.61 -14.16 -21.76
CA SER A 11 34.99 -14.57 -21.47
C SER A 11 35.06 -15.71 -20.45
N GLN A 12 34.21 -15.69 -19.40
CA GLN A 12 34.11 -16.82 -18.48
C GLN A 12 33.61 -18.09 -19.18
N LEU A 13 32.59 -17.98 -20.02
CA LEU A 13 32.07 -19.11 -20.79
C LEU A 13 33.12 -19.67 -21.76
N GLU A 14 33.85 -18.80 -22.43
CA GLU A 14 34.96 -19.17 -23.31
C GLU A 14 36.05 -19.92 -22.54
N ASN A 15 36.44 -19.42 -21.36
CA ASN A 15 37.39 -20.08 -20.48
C ASN A 15 36.89 -21.44 -19.95
N VAL A 16 35.59 -21.61 -19.71
CA VAL A 16 35.02 -22.88 -19.25
C VAL A 16 34.96 -23.91 -20.38
N VAL A 17 34.63 -23.47 -21.59
CA VAL A 17 34.41 -24.34 -22.74
C VAL A 17 35.72 -24.74 -23.42
N LEU A 18 36.62 -23.78 -23.63
CA LEU A 18 37.91 -24.01 -24.29
C LEU A 18 39.03 -24.32 -23.29
N GLY A 19 38.89 -23.89 -22.04
CA GLY A 19 39.93 -24.01 -21.03
C GLY A 19 41.17 -23.16 -21.35
N ASP A 20 42.09 -23.06 -20.41
CA ASP A 20 43.42 -22.45 -20.62
C ASP A 20 44.37 -23.37 -21.45
N ARG A 21 43.79 -24.38 -22.13
CA ARG A 21 44.48 -25.51 -22.77
C ARG A 21 44.70 -25.35 -24.26
N LEU A 22 44.69 -24.13 -24.79
CA LEU A 22 45.05 -23.89 -26.21
C LEU A 22 46.47 -24.37 -26.57
N LYS A 23 47.31 -24.70 -25.57
CA LYS A 23 48.68 -25.18 -25.76
C LYS A 23 48.82 -26.71 -25.90
N GLU A 24 47.82 -27.51 -25.54
CA GLU A 24 47.92 -28.99 -25.54
C GLU A 24 46.90 -29.71 -26.44
N ILE A 25 45.94 -28.99 -27.04
CA ILE A 25 44.92 -29.65 -27.86
C ILE A 25 45.52 -29.99 -29.22
N THR A 26 45.57 -31.28 -29.53
CA THR A 26 45.97 -31.73 -30.87
C THR A 26 44.95 -31.24 -31.91
N PRO A 27 45.38 -30.83 -33.12
CA PRO A 27 44.48 -30.23 -34.13
C PRO A 27 43.36 -31.18 -34.63
N SER A 28 43.40 -32.46 -34.25
CA SER A 28 42.36 -33.46 -34.51
C SER A 28 41.20 -33.40 -33.50
N GLU A 29 41.45 -32.98 -32.26
CA GLU A 29 40.46 -32.93 -31.18
C GLU A 29 39.63 -31.65 -31.20
N LEU A 30 40.17 -30.57 -31.78
CA LEU A 30 39.53 -29.26 -31.94
C LEU A 30 38.40 -29.27 -33.00
N ARG A 31 38.36 -30.27 -33.89
CA ARG A 31 37.33 -30.40 -34.94
C ARG A 31 36.09 -31.19 -34.52
N LYS A 32 36.12 -31.85 -33.36
CA LYS A 32 34.98 -32.64 -32.87
C LYS A 32 34.11 -31.74 -32.00
N SER A 33 32.79 -31.83 -32.20
CA SER A 33 31.84 -31.07 -31.37
C SER A 33 31.99 -31.48 -29.91
N ILE A 34 31.80 -30.56 -28.97
CA ILE A 34 31.74 -30.86 -27.53
C ILE A 34 30.73 -31.98 -27.26
N PHE A 35 29.65 -32.01 -28.05
CA PHE A 35 28.65 -33.07 -28.02
C PHE A 35 29.22 -34.44 -28.40
N ASP A 36 30.12 -34.52 -29.39
CA ASP A 36 30.74 -35.79 -29.77
C ASP A 36 31.66 -36.30 -28.65
N HIS A 37 32.43 -35.40 -28.03
CA HIS A 37 33.25 -35.72 -26.87
C HIS A 37 32.40 -36.17 -25.68
N LEU A 38 31.27 -35.50 -25.42
CA LEU A 38 30.31 -35.86 -24.38
C LEU A 38 29.66 -37.24 -24.66
N VAL A 39 29.33 -37.53 -25.91
CA VAL A 39 28.75 -38.84 -26.28
C VAL A 39 29.78 -39.95 -26.13
N VAL A 40 31.04 -39.70 -26.47
CA VAL A 40 32.15 -40.67 -26.28
C VAL A 40 32.40 -40.91 -24.79
N THR A 41 32.47 -39.86 -23.97
CA THR A 41 32.66 -39.99 -22.52
C THR A 41 31.46 -40.68 -21.86
N HIS A 42 30.23 -40.33 -22.25
CA HIS A 42 29.02 -41.00 -21.77
C HIS A 42 29.00 -42.49 -22.14
N LYS A 43 29.39 -42.86 -23.36
CA LYS A 43 29.52 -44.27 -23.76
C LYS A 43 30.58 -45.00 -22.92
N ALA A 44 31.70 -44.36 -22.62
CA ALA A 44 32.73 -44.92 -21.76
C ALA A 44 32.25 -45.09 -20.30
N VAL A 45 31.51 -44.12 -19.76
CA VAL A 45 30.90 -44.19 -18.42
C VAL A 45 29.85 -45.29 -18.37
N ALA A 46 28.94 -45.38 -19.35
CA ALA A 46 27.92 -46.43 -19.42
C ALA A 46 28.52 -47.84 -19.57
N ALA A 47 29.67 -47.97 -20.26
CA ALA A 47 30.41 -49.22 -20.31
C ALA A 47 31.08 -49.56 -18.96
N ALA A 48 31.54 -48.54 -18.23
CA ALA A 48 32.17 -48.68 -16.92
C ALA A 48 31.15 -48.98 -15.81
N GLU A 49 29.93 -48.47 -15.89
CA GLU A 49 28.82 -48.74 -14.95
C GLU A 49 28.44 -50.22 -14.89
N LYS A 50 28.68 -50.99 -15.96
CA LYS A 50 28.48 -52.46 -15.96
C LYS A 50 29.42 -53.17 -14.97
N ARG A 51 30.49 -52.51 -14.51
CA ARG A 51 31.37 -53.02 -13.45
C ARG A 51 30.84 -52.55 -12.09
N VAL A 52 30.48 -53.52 -11.25
CA VAL A 52 29.86 -53.30 -9.93
C VAL A 52 30.70 -52.37 -9.03
N THR A 53 32.03 -52.42 -9.12
CA THR A 53 32.92 -51.54 -8.34
C THR A 53 32.86 -50.08 -8.78
N ILE A 54 32.80 -49.83 -10.09
CA ILE A 54 32.73 -48.49 -10.66
C ILE A 54 31.35 -47.89 -10.44
N SER A 55 30.28 -48.68 -10.62
CA SER A 55 28.91 -48.25 -10.31
C SER A 55 28.75 -47.79 -8.85
N LYS A 56 29.33 -48.54 -7.89
CA LYS A 56 29.36 -48.14 -6.47
C LYS A 56 30.15 -46.84 -6.24
N MET A 57 31.25 -46.64 -6.97
CA MET A 57 32.06 -45.42 -6.87
C MET A 57 31.32 -44.21 -7.47
N LEU A 58 30.72 -44.36 -8.66
CA LEU A 58 29.91 -43.33 -9.32
C LEU A 58 28.71 -42.91 -8.46
N ALA A 59 28.03 -43.86 -7.80
CA ALA A 59 26.96 -43.53 -6.86
C ALA A 59 27.45 -42.65 -5.69
N ARG A 60 28.68 -42.89 -5.20
CA ARG A 60 29.31 -42.12 -4.13
C ARG A 60 29.96 -40.81 -4.60
N ILE A 61 30.08 -40.54 -5.90
CA ILE A 61 30.66 -39.28 -6.39
C ILE A 61 29.88 -38.07 -5.87
N THR A 62 28.56 -38.16 -5.79
CA THR A 62 27.73 -37.07 -5.25
C THR A 62 27.99 -36.81 -3.77
N GLU A 63 28.29 -37.85 -3.00
CA GLU A 63 28.67 -37.72 -1.59
C GLU A 63 30.08 -37.17 -1.46
N ILE A 64 31.04 -37.67 -2.25
CA ILE A 64 32.41 -37.17 -2.28
C ILE A 64 32.42 -35.69 -2.66
N GLN A 65 31.62 -35.27 -3.63
CA GLN A 65 31.49 -33.87 -4.03
C GLN A 65 30.98 -32.97 -2.90
N LYS A 66 30.13 -33.49 -1.99
CA LYS A 66 29.74 -32.76 -0.78
C LYS A 66 30.93 -32.56 0.16
N TYR A 67 31.73 -33.60 0.39
CA TYR A 67 32.94 -33.50 1.23
C TYR A 67 34.08 -32.67 0.60
N MET A 68 34.02 -32.43 -0.72
CA MET A 68 34.94 -31.54 -1.44
C MET A 68 34.57 -30.05 -1.27
N ASP A 69 33.36 -29.73 -0.81
CA ASP A 69 32.98 -28.36 -0.48
C ASP A 69 33.59 -27.97 0.88
N PRO A 70 34.47 -26.96 0.94
CA PRO A 70 35.08 -26.50 2.18
C PRO A 70 34.06 -26.15 3.27
N HIS A 71 32.86 -25.69 2.88
CA HIS A 71 31.83 -25.27 3.83
C HIS A 71 30.94 -26.41 4.32
N PHE A 72 31.01 -27.60 3.70
CA PHE A 72 30.14 -28.72 4.07
C PHE A 72 30.49 -29.29 5.45
N ILE A 73 31.78 -29.35 5.80
CA ILE A 73 32.23 -29.95 7.06
C ILE A 73 32.17 -28.93 8.22
N ASP A 74 32.33 -27.63 7.94
CA ASP A 74 32.39 -26.58 8.97
C ASP A 74 31.07 -26.40 9.75
N VAL A 75 29.93 -26.64 9.11
CA VAL A 75 28.61 -26.49 9.75
C VAL A 75 28.38 -27.54 10.84
N ASP A 76 28.91 -28.76 10.65
CA ASP A 76 28.80 -29.86 11.60
C ASP A 76 29.98 -29.94 12.57
N LEU A 77 31.17 -29.46 12.18
CA LEU A 77 32.37 -29.41 13.04
C LEU A 77 32.31 -28.37 14.15
N MET A 78 31.38 -27.42 14.08
CA MET A 78 31.14 -26.48 15.17
C MET A 78 30.76 -27.25 16.44
N SER A 79 31.72 -27.35 17.37
CA SER A 79 31.51 -28.02 18.65
C SER A 79 30.28 -27.46 19.37
N THR A 80 29.57 -28.30 20.12
CA THR A 80 28.37 -27.90 20.86
C THR A 80 28.66 -26.71 21.79
N ARG A 81 29.89 -26.61 22.30
CA ARG A 81 30.39 -25.48 23.11
C ARG A 81 30.53 -24.18 22.31
N ALA A 82 31.00 -24.25 21.06
CA ALA A 82 31.06 -23.09 20.18
C ALA A 82 29.65 -22.61 19.81
N LYS A 83 28.74 -23.54 19.49
CA LYS A 83 27.33 -23.22 19.20
C LYS A 83 26.65 -22.53 20.38
N THR A 84 26.82 -23.04 21.61
CA THR A 84 26.26 -22.38 22.81
C THR A 84 26.89 -21.03 23.08
N SER A 85 28.20 -20.87 22.86
CA SER A 85 28.87 -19.56 22.99
C SER A 85 28.32 -18.53 22.00
N ILE A 86 28.09 -18.92 20.73
CA ILE A 86 27.52 -18.04 19.71
C ILE A 86 26.09 -17.63 20.09
N ILE A 87 25.26 -18.57 20.54
CA ILE A 87 23.89 -18.29 20.99
C ILE A 87 23.89 -17.33 22.18
N LEU A 88 24.81 -17.50 23.13
CA LEU A 88 24.93 -16.60 24.28
C LEU A 88 25.44 -15.21 23.86
N MET A 89 26.36 -15.13 22.91
CA MET A 89 26.85 -13.85 22.35
C MET A 89 25.74 -13.10 21.62
N GLU A 90 24.90 -13.80 20.84
CA GLU A 90 23.78 -13.18 20.10
C GLU A 90 22.48 -13.10 20.91
N LYS A 91 22.48 -13.49 22.19
CA LYS A 91 21.27 -13.56 23.03
C LYS A 91 20.46 -12.27 23.02
N GLU A 92 21.12 -11.13 23.21
CA GLU A 92 20.44 -9.81 23.25
C GLU A 92 19.76 -9.49 21.90
N LYS A 93 20.41 -9.84 20.79
CA LYS A 93 19.86 -9.66 19.44
C LYS A 93 18.64 -10.55 19.24
N LEU A 94 18.72 -11.82 19.67
CA LEU A 94 17.58 -12.75 19.62
C LEU A 94 16.39 -12.25 20.45
N GLU A 95 16.62 -11.77 21.67
CA GLU A 95 15.59 -11.20 22.53
C GLU A 95 14.95 -9.95 21.91
N LYS A 96 15.75 -9.03 21.36
CA LYS A 96 15.24 -7.86 20.63
C LYS A 96 14.38 -8.27 19.43
N THR A 97 14.85 -9.22 18.62
CA THR A 97 14.07 -9.70 17.46
C THR A 97 12.78 -10.40 17.88
N SER A 98 12.80 -11.17 18.98
CA SER A 98 11.61 -11.82 19.53
C SER A 98 10.60 -10.79 20.03
N SER A 99 11.04 -9.76 20.77
CA SER A 99 10.15 -8.67 21.21
C SER A 99 9.56 -7.90 20.02
N ALA A 100 10.35 -7.67 18.97
CA ALA A 100 9.89 -6.97 17.77
C ALA A 100 8.85 -7.81 17.02
N LEU A 101 9.04 -9.12 16.92
CA LEU A 101 8.07 -10.02 16.31
C LEU A 101 6.77 -10.09 17.11
N GLU A 102 6.84 -10.10 18.44
CA GLU A 102 5.64 -10.06 19.28
C GLU A 102 4.89 -8.74 19.13
N ASN A 103 5.61 -7.62 19.07
CA ASN A 103 5.01 -6.32 18.75
C ASN A 103 4.33 -6.34 17.38
N ILE A 104 4.96 -6.88 16.34
CA ILE A 104 4.35 -7.01 15.01
C ILE A 104 3.09 -7.89 15.07
N ARG A 105 3.12 -8.99 15.83
CA ARG A 105 1.97 -9.88 16.02
C ARG A 105 0.79 -9.16 16.67
N THR A 106 1.04 -8.36 17.71
CA THR A 106 -0.03 -7.56 18.34
C THR A 106 -0.58 -6.50 17.40
N LEU A 107 0.27 -5.82 16.62
CA LEU A 107 -0.17 -4.84 15.61
C LEU A 107 -0.98 -5.50 14.49
N ALA A 108 -0.58 -6.69 14.03
CA ALA A 108 -1.32 -7.44 13.01
C ALA A 108 -2.74 -7.79 13.49
N ALA A 109 -2.91 -8.10 14.78
CA ALA A 109 -4.24 -8.31 15.35
C ALA A 109 -5.12 -7.05 15.32
N LEU A 110 -4.53 -5.86 15.55
CA LEU A 110 -5.24 -4.58 15.47
C LEU A 110 -5.61 -4.19 14.03
N LEU A 111 -4.72 -4.41 13.07
CA LEU A 111 -4.94 -4.11 11.66
C LEU A 111 -6.08 -4.94 11.06
N ASN A 112 -6.26 -6.17 11.55
CA ASN A 112 -7.34 -7.06 11.11
C ASN A 112 -8.68 -6.82 11.83
N HIS A 113 -8.81 -5.73 12.60
CA HIS A 113 -10.06 -5.43 13.29
C HIS A 113 -11.19 -5.10 12.29
N PRO A 114 -12.39 -5.67 12.44
CA PRO A 114 -13.51 -5.50 11.49
C PRO A 114 -13.95 -4.04 11.33
N ALA A 115 -13.67 -3.17 12.30
CA ALA A 115 -13.92 -1.73 12.17
C ALA A 115 -13.20 -1.08 10.97
N PHE A 116 -12.03 -1.60 10.56
CA PHE A 116 -11.31 -1.09 9.39
C PHE A 116 -11.92 -1.56 8.06
N SER A 117 -12.61 -2.71 8.02
CA SER A 117 -13.29 -3.16 6.81
C SER A 117 -14.57 -2.36 6.54
N GLU A 118 -15.27 -1.96 7.60
CA GLU A 118 -16.50 -1.14 7.52
C GLU A 118 -16.23 0.35 7.24
N LEU A 119 -14.97 0.80 7.26
CA LEU A 119 -14.60 2.21 7.09
C LEU A 119 -15.08 2.78 5.74
N SER A 120 -15.10 1.94 4.70
CA SER A 120 -15.60 2.32 3.37
C SER A 120 -17.13 2.53 3.35
N SER A 121 -17.88 1.72 4.11
CA SER A 121 -19.34 1.84 4.22
C SER A 121 -19.72 3.04 5.10
N LEU A 122 -18.98 3.27 6.18
CA LEU A 122 -19.13 4.43 7.05
C LEU A 122 -18.84 5.73 6.30
N ARG A 123 -17.78 5.76 5.48
CA ARG A 123 -17.46 6.91 4.62
C ARG A 123 -18.59 7.23 3.64
N LYS A 124 -19.20 6.20 3.03
CA LYS A 124 -20.37 6.39 2.15
C LYS A 124 -21.55 6.98 2.92
N ARG A 125 -21.88 6.44 4.10
CA ARG A 125 -22.95 6.97 4.97
C ARG A 125 -22.70 8.41 5.39
N LEU A 126 -21.46 8.74 5.78
CA LEU A 126 -21.08 10.10 6.16
C LEU A 126 -21.22 11.07 4.98
N ASN A 127 -20.79 10.67 3.78
CA ASN A 127 -20.96 11.49 2.57
C ASN A 127 -22.44 11.72 2.25
N THR A 128 -23.29 10.69 2.36
CA THR A 128 -24.74 10.84 2.16
C THR A 128 -25.36 11.78 3.19
N LEU A 129 -24.93 11.67 4.46
CA LEU A 129 -25.40 12.57 5.52
C LEU A 129 -24.96 14.00 5.27
N ASN A 130 -23.71 14.22 4.82
CA ASN A 130 -23.20 15.54 4.51
C ASN A 130 -23.98 16.18 3.35
N LEU A 131 -24.30 15.41 2.31
CA LEU A 131 -25.14 15.88 1.21
C LEU A 131 -26.53 16.30 1.70
N LYS A 132 -27.16 15.47 2.55
CA LYS A 132 -28.46 15.83 3.17
C LYS A 132 -28.38 17.05 4.08
N HIS A 133 -27.30 17.20 4.82
CA HIS A 133 -27.07 18.37 5.66
C HIS A 133 -26.94 19.65 4.82
N MET A 134 -26.25 19.59 3.67
CA MET A 134 -26.15 20.73 2.75
C MET A 134 -27.50 21.07 2.12
N GLU A 135 -28.28 20.08 1.67
CA GLU A 135 -29.65 20.29 1.18
C GLU A 135 -30.53 20.95 2.25
N GLN A 136 -30.45 20.49 3.51
CA GLN A 136 -31.24 21.04 4.61
C GLN A 136 -30.82 22.47 4.95
N LYS A 137 -29.51 22.76 4.92
CA LYS A 137 -28.99 24.11 5.13
C LYS A 137 -29.49 25.09 4.07
N GLU A 138 -29.49 24.66 2.80
CA GLU A 138 -30.01 25.47 1.70
C GLU A 138 -31.52 25.71 1.83
N LYS A 139 -32.31 24.67 2.10
CA LYS A 139 -33.75 24.79 2.34
C LYS A 139 -34.06 25.69 3.54
N SER A 140 -33.29 25.59 4.62
CA SER A 140 -33.44 26.46 5.79
C SER A 140 -33.14 27.91 5.45
N ALA A 141 -32.09 28.18 4.66
CA ALA A 141 -31.78 29.53 4.21
C ALA A 141 -32.90 30.10 3.34
N GLN A 142 -33.41 29.33 2.37
CA GLN A 142 -34.54 29.74 1.53
C GLN A 142 -35.81 30.02 2.34
N LEU A 143 -36.10 29.20 3.35
CA LEU A 143 -37.26 29.38 4.23
C LEU A 143 -37.11 30.63 5.09
N ILE A 144 -35.92 30.89 5.64
CA ILE A 144 -35.63 32.11 6.41
C ILE A 144 -35.83 33.34 5.53
N THR A 145 -35.25 33.36 4.33
CA THR A 145 -35.41 34.48 3.39
C THR A 145 -36.88 34.68 3.00
N SER A 146 -37.61 33.59 2.73
CA SER A 146 -39.04 33.67 2.39
C SER A 146 -39.87 34.22 3.55
N SER A 147 -39.57 33.82 4.78
CA SER A 147 -40.24 34.33 5.99
C SER A 147 -39.92 35.80 6.24
N GLN A 148 -38.67 36.23 6.02
CA GLN A 148 -38.26 37.63 6.13
C GLN A 148 -38.98 38.49 5.10
N ASN A 149 -39.02 38.06 3.83
CA ASN A 149 -39.76 38.75 2.78
C ASN A 149 -41.26 38.87 3.10
N LEU A 150 -41.87 37.83 3.69
CA LEU A 150 -43.28 37.87 4.09
C LEU A 150 -43.51 38.87 5.24
N LEU A 151 -42.62 38.88 6.23
CA LEU A 151 -42.65 39.88 7.30
C LEU A 151 -42.48 41.30 6.75
N ASP A 152 -41.52 41.51 5.85
CA ASP A 152 -41.27 42.82 5.24
C ASP A 152 -42.47 43.29 4.41
N THR A 153 -43.10 42.40 3.64
CA THR A 153 -44.33 42.74 2.91
C THR A 153 -45.50 43.06 3.84
N TYR A 154 -45.66 42.33 4.95
CA TYR A 154 -46.66 42.65 5.96
C TYR A 154 -46.40 44.01 6.61
N TYR A 155 -45.19 44.27 7.09
CA TYR A 155 -44.81 45.56 7.67
C TYR A 155 -45.03 46.71 6.69
N ASN A 156 -44.66 46.55 5.42
CA ASN A 156 -44.87 47.57 4.40
C ASN A 156 -46.35 47.81 4.11
N LEU A 157 -47.19 46.78 4.13
CA LEU A 157 -48.65 46.92 3.94
C LEU A 157 -49.30 47.63 5.13
N GLU A 158 -48.92 47.28 6.36
CA GLU A 158 -49.42 47.92 7.57
C GLU A 158 -48.97 49.39 7.66
N PHE A 159 -47.71 49.69 7.32
CA PHE A 159 -47.26 51.08 7.19
C PHE A 159 -48.05 51.81 6.10
N ARG A 160 -48.27 51.19 4.93
CA ARG A 160 -49.00 51.84 3.84
C ARG A 160 -50.46 52.10 4.18
N THR A 161 -51.15 51.21 4.91
CA THR A 161 -52.53 51.46 5.35
C THR A 161 -52.60 52.56 6.39
N VAL A 162 -51.64 52.64 7.33
CA VAL A 162 -51.57 53.71 8.32
C VAL A 162 -51.30 55.07 7.67
N TYR A 163 -50.37 55.15 6.72
CA TYR A 163 -50.06 56.41 6.00
C TYR A 163 -51.20 56.85 5.09
N VAL A 164 -51.86 55.92 4.38
CA VAL A 164 -53.05 56.24 3.57
C VAL A 164 -54.21 56.71 4.45
N SER A 165 -54.39 56.13 5.64
CA SER A 165 -55.38 56.61 6.63
C SER A 165 -55.06 58.02 7.15
N GLN A 166 -53.77 58.34 7.28
CA GLN A 166 -53.29 59.65 7.72
C GLN A 166 -53.44 60.71 6.62
N GLU A 167 -53.16 60.39 5.36
CA GLU A 167 -53.39 61.26 4.21
C GLU A 167 -54.89 61.50 3.95
N ILE A 168 -55.74 60.48 4.11
CA ILE A 168 -57.20 60.66 4.02
C ILE A 168 -57.72 61.54 5.18
N CYS A 169 -57.19 61.39 6.41
CA CYS A 169 -57.52 62.32 7.51
C CYS A 169 -56.98 63.74 7.28
N PHE A 170 -55.85 63.90 6.59
CA PHE A 170 -55.30 65.21 6.26
C PHE A 170 -56.10 65.90 5.15
N GLN A 171 -56.49 65.20 4.08
CA GLN A 171 -57.37 65.74 3.04
C GLN A 171 -58.81 65.97 3.52
N ALA A 172 -59.33 65.18 4.47
CA ALA A 172 -60.64 65.43 5.07
C ALA A 172 -60.66 66.68 5.97
N LYS A 173 -59.50 67.12 6.49
CA LYS A 173 -59.38 68.34 7.29
C LYS A 173 -59.54 69.62 6.47
N ASP A 174 -59.30 69.56 5.16
CA ASP A 174 -59.46 70.70 4.25
C ASP A 174 -60.87 70.78 3.60
N VAL A 175 -61.75 69.78 3.82
CA VAL A 175 -63.08 69.72 3.18
C VAL A 175 -64.26 69.89 4.14
N VAL A 176 -64.08 69.87 5.46
CA VAL A 176 -65.14 70.25 6.42
C VAL A 176 -64.60 71.11 7.56
N CYS A 177 -64.46 72.42 7.29
CA CYS A 177 -64.66 73.43 8.32
C CYS A 177 -66.14 73.46 8.69
N GLY A 178 -66.52 72.77 9.76
CA GLY A 178 -67.90 72.70 10.22
C GLY A 178 -68.12 71.87 11.48
N GLY A 179 -67.47 72.24 12.60
CA GLY A 179 -68.01 72.01 13.94
C GLY A 179 -67.46 70.84 14.79
N CYS A 180 -66.98 71.21 15.99
CA CYS A 180 -66.95 70.47 17.27
C CYS A 180 -65.91 69.34 17.53
N LEU A 181 -64.83 69.72 18.24
CA LEU A 181 -64.26 69.24 19.54
C LEU A 181 -64.39 67.76 19.99
N PRO A 182 -63.54 67.26 20.93
CA PRO A 182 -62.09 67.42 21.10
C PRO A 182 -61.36 66.06 21.16
N PHE A 183 -60.05 66.14 20.94
CA PHE A 183 -59.07 65.09 21.17
C PHE A 183 -59.04 64.73 22.67
N VAL A 184 -59.51 63.54 23.06
CA VAL A 184 -59.28 62.97 24.39
C VAL A 184 -58.23 61.87 24.25
N SER A 185 -57.15 62.05 25.00
CA SER A 185 -56.05 61.11 25.22
C SER A 185 -56.50 59.68 25.50
N LEU A 186 -55.79 58.70 24.92
CA LEU A 186 -55.39 57.50 25.67
C LEU A 186 -54.20 56.80 24.97
N VAL A 187 -52.98 57.19 25.36
CA VAL A 187 -51.81 56.31 25.31
C VAL A 187 -51.45 56.03 26.76
N ALA A 188 -51.71 54.79 27.18
CA ALA A 188 -51.07 54.08 28.27
C ALA A 188 -51.08 52.60 27.87
#